data_AF-A0A6J4X0K4-F1
#
_entry.id   AF-A0A6J4X0K4-F1
#
_cell.length_a   1.000
_cell.length_b   1.000
_cell.length_c   1.000
_cell.angle_alpha   90.00
_cell.angle_beta   90.00
_cell.angle_gamma   90.00
#
_symmetry.space_group_name_H-M   'P 1'
#
loop_
_entity.id
_entity.type
_entity.pdbx_description
1 polymer ?
#
loop_
_entity_poly.entity_id
_entity_poly.type
_entity_poly.pdbx_seq_one_letter_code
_entity_poly.pdbx_strand_id
1 'polypeptide(L)'
;MKKNPKITRRKFMAAAGGTIVSIGLPGVFVKAMDSENRALAAQLRADGRSRIPPGQHAVKAMPNMGGVKGPGNVPDWRLSIDGEVQNPLSLRFQDLMNLKLMDLICDVHCVTGWTLLDSRWRGIHLQTIMDLVKVKKNAGFIVFEAPGDYSSSIPLSAARKDNVILAHSFSDQNLPLEHGAPLRGLVPDRYFYKSVKWLERIRFVVEDEPGYYESGGYSNSADPWKEERFD
;
A
#
# COMPACT_ATOMS: atom_id res chain seq x y z
N MET A 1 -68.39 -2.02 -12.54
CA MET A 1 -68.21 -1.77 -11.09
C MET A 1 -67.36 -2.90 -10.49
N LYS A 2 -66.47 -2.52 -9.58
CA LYS A 2 -65.38 -3.27 -8.92
C LYS A 2 -65.81 -4.59 -8.24
N LYS A 3 -64.91 -5.58 -8.22
CA LYS A 3 -64.02 -5.88 -7.06
C LYS A 3 -63.06 -7.04 -7.37
N ASN A 4 -61.76 -6.75 -7.39
CA ASN A 4 -60.70 -7.77 -7.37
C ASN A 4 -60.51 -8.28 -5.92
N PRO A 5 -60.40 -9.59 -5.68
CA PRO A 5 -60.15 -10.15 -4.35
C PRO A 5 -58.69 -9.94 -3.91
N LYS A 6 -58.51 -9.59 -2.63
CA LYS A 6 -57.23 -9.35 -1.97
C LYS A 6 -56.46 -10.66 -1.79
N ILE A 7 -55.27 -10.75 -2.36
CA ILE A 7 -54.31 -11.83 -2.09
C ILE A 7 -53.62 -11.56 -0.74
N THR A 8 -53.74 -12.50 0.18
CA THR A 8 -53.19 -12.46 1.55
C THR A 8 -51.69 -12.81 1.56
N ARG A 9 -50.95 -12.18 2.49
CA ARG A 9 -49.47 -12.12 2.65
C ARG A 9 -48.70 -13.45 2.86
N ARG A 10 -49.19 -14.62 2.45
CA ARG A 10 -48.52 -15.92 2.73
C ARG A 10 -48.18 -16.81 1.54
N LYS A 11 -48.17 -16.32 0.31
CA LYS A 11 -47.67 -17.08 -0.86
C LYS A 11 -46.92 -16.20 -1.85
N PHE A 12 -45.65 -15.90 -1.57
CA PHE A 12 -44.71 -15.51 -2.64
C PHE A 12 -43.27 -15.89 -2.30
N MET A 13 -43.03 -17.20 -2.19
CA MET A 13 -41.69 -17.78 -2.25
C MET A 13 -41.73 -18.92 -3.26
N ALA A 14 -41.35 -18.62 -4.51
CA ALA A 14 -40.75 -19.56 -5.46
C ALA A 14 -40.35 -18.86 -6.76
N ALA A 15 -39.16 -19.23 -7.26
CA ALA A 15 -38.63 -19.09 -8.63
C ALA A 15 -37.90 -17.78 -9.03
N ALA A 16 -36.57 -17.88 -8.94
CA ALA A 16 -35.57 -17.73 -10.01
C ALA A 16 -35.54 -16.47 -10.90
N GLY A 17 -34.33 -15.88 -10.96
CA GLY A 17 -33.90 -15.00 -12.05
C GLY A 17 -34.12 -13.51 -11.78
N GLY A 18 -33.27 -12.91 -10.94
CA GLY A 18 -33.29 -11.47 -10.74
C GLY A 18 -31.99 -11.00 -10.14
N THR A 19 -31.30 -10.11 -10.85
CA THR A 19 -30.19 -9.30 -10.34
C THR A 19 -30.56 -8.81 -8.95
N ILE A 20 -29.80 -9.22 -7.93
CA ILE A 20 -29.90 -8.60 -6.61
C ILE A 20 -29.40 -7.18 -6.79
N VAL A 21 -30.31 -6.24 -7.08
CA VAL A 21 -30.07 -4.84 -6.80
C VAL A 21 -30.22 -4.74 -5.29
N SER A 22 -29.11 -4.92 -4.59
CA SER A 22 -29.02 -4.68 -3.16
C SER A 22 -29.21 -3.17 -2.92
N ILE A 23 -30.47 -2.73 -2.83
CA ILE A 23 -30.83 -1.44 -2.23
C ILE A 23 -30.62 -1.57 -0.73
N GLY A 24 -29.37 -1.72 -0.30
CA GLY A 24 -29.08 -1.53 1.11
C GLY A 24 -29.14 -0.03 1.39
N LEU A 25 -29.95 0.31 2.38
CA LEU A 25 -30.03 1.67 2.89
C LEU A 25 -28.62 2.15 3.25
N PRO A 26 -28.19 3.35 2.83
CA PRO A 26 -26.82 3.84 3.06
C PRO A 26 -26.34 3.67 4.51
N GLY A 27 -27.23 3.89 5.48
CA GLY A 27 -26.91 3.72 6.91
C GLY A 27 -26.69 2.26 7.36
N VAL A 28 -27.27 1.27 6.68
CA VAL A 28 -27.06 -0.15 6.99
C VAL A 28 -25.73 -0.63 6.42
N PHE A 29 -25.41 -0.27 5.18
CA PHE A 29 -24.10 -0.58 4.58
C PHE A 29 -22.95 0.08 5.35
N VAL A 30 -23.10 1.35 5.73
CA VAL A 30 -22.09 2.06 6.53
C VAL A 30 -21.88 1.37 7.89
N LYS A 31 -22.95 0.91 8.54
CA LYS A 31 -22.86 0.15 9.81
C LYS A 31 -22.25 -1.24 9.62
N ALA A 32 -22.56 -1.94 8.52
CA ALA A 32 -22.01 -3.25 8.20
C ALA A 32 -20.49 -3.16 7.93
N MET A 33 -20.06 -2.22 7.08
CA MET A 33 -18.63 -1.94 6.86
C MET A 33 -17.92 -1.49 8.14
N ASP A 34 -18.64 -0.82 9.06
CA ASP A 34 -18.09 -0.45 10.36
C ASP A 34 -17.87 -1.65 11.28
N SER A 35 -18.84 -2.57 11.33
CA SER A 35 -18.69 -3.80 12.09
C SER A 35 -17.59 -4.71 11.53
N GLU A 36 -17.44 -4.77 10.21
CA GLU A 36 -16.36 -5.51 9.56
C GLU A 36 -15.00 -4.92 9.94
N ASN A 37 -14.83 -3.60 9.82
CA ASN A 37 -13.54 -2.96 10.15
C ASN A 37 -13.19 -3.11 11.65
N ARG A 38 -14.21 -3.07 12.54
CA ARG A 38 -14.02 -3.36 13.97
C ARG A 38 -13.66 -4.81 14.23
N ALA A 39 -14.28 -5.75 13.53
CA ALA A 39 -13.97 -7.17 13.65
C ALA A 39 -12.54 -7.47 13.18
N LEU A 40 -12.09 -6.86 12.08
CA LEU A 40 -10.70 -6.95 11.62
C LEU A 40 -9.74 -6.36 12.65
N ALA A 41 -10.03 -5.17 13.18
CA ALA A 41 -9.18 -4.51 14.17
C ALA A 41 -9.02 -5.29 15.48
N ALA A 42 -9.99 -6.13 15.83
CA ALA A 42 -9.94 -7.00 17.01
C ALA A 42 -9.11 -8.28 16.82
N GLN A 43 -8.68 -8.58 15.59
CA GLN A 43 -7.83 -9.74 15.33
C GLN A 43 -6.41 -9.52 15.86
N LEU A 44 -5.68 -10.62 16.06
CA LEU A 44 -4.26 -10.58 16.37
C LEU A 44 -3.44 -10.84 15.10
N ARG A 45 -2.21 -10.34 15.10
CA ARG A 45 -1.20 -10.71 14.12
C ARG A 45 -0.79 -12.17 14.30
N ALA A 46 -0.15 -12.72 13.27
CA ALA A 46 0.47 -14.04 13.34
C ALA A 46 1.51 -14.15 14.48
N ASP A 47 2.14 -13.04 14.85
CA ASP A 47 3.11 -12.96 15.96
C ASP A 47 2.46 -12.75 17.35
N GLY A 48 1.12 -12.77 17.44
CA GLY A 48 0.36 -12.64 18.68
C GLY A 48 0.14 -11.21 19.17
N ARG A 49 0.76 -10.19 18.54
CA ARG A 49 0.52 -8.78 18.89
C ARG A 49 -0.85 -8.30 18.39
N SER A 50 -1.34 -7.21 18.98
CA SER A 50 -2.50 -6.47 18.46
C SER A 50 -2.29 -6.13 16.98
N ARG A 51 -3.32 -6.34 16.17
CA ARG A 51 -3.29 -6.00 14.74
C ARG A 51 -3.23 -4.48 14.50
N ILE A 52 -3.86 -3.70 15.38
CA ILE A 52 -3.71 -2.25 15.40
C ILE A 52 -2.53 -1.87 16.30
N PRO A 53 -1.52 -1.15 15.79
CA PRO A 53 -0.43 -0.64 16.61
C PRO A 53 -0.93 0.37 17.67
N PRO A 54 -0.19 0.59 18.76
CA PRO A 54 -0.55 1.59 19.75
C PRO A 54 -0.70 2.99 19.13
N GLY A 55 -1.64 3.78 19.66
CA GLY A 55 -1.93 5.13 19.16
C GLY A 55 -2.49 5.17 17.73
N GLN A 56 -3.14 4.08 17.26
CA GLN A 56 -3.78 4.03 15.95
C GLN A 56 -5.26 3.65 15.98
N HIS A 57 -5.99 4.09 14.96
CA HIS A 57 -7.38 3.70 14.70
C HIS A 57 -7.55 3.16 13.28
N ALA A 58 -8.46 2.21 13.09
CA ALA A 58 -8.72 1.64 11.77
C ALA A 58 -9.53 2.62 10.89
N VAL A 59 -9.11 2.79 9.63
CA VAL A 59 -9.82 3.55 8.59
C VAL A 59 -10.35 2.61 7.52
N LYS A 60 -11.39 3.04 6.79
CA LYS A 60 -12.07 2.23 5.76
C LYS A 60 -11.50 2.42 4.36
N ALA A 61 -10.79 3.53 4.14
CA ALA A 61 -10.18 3.88 2.87
C ALA A 61 -8.89 4.66 3.11
N MET A 62 -7.98 4.62 2.13
CA MET A 62 -6.71 5.32 2.22
C MET A 62 -6.92 6.84 2.13
N PRO A 63 -6.53 7.62 3.15
CA PRO A 63 -6.60 9.08 3.07
C PRO A 63 -5.65 9.63 2.01
N ASN A 64 -5.97 10.81 1.46
CA ASN A 64 -5.03 11.57 0.67
C ASN A 64 -4.00 12.25 1.59
N MET A 65 -2.72 11.94 1.39
CA MET A 65 -1.61 12.40 2.24
C MET A 65 -0.80 13.56 1.63
N GLY A 66 -1.29 14.21 0.56
CA GLY A 66 -0.58 15.35 -0.06
C GLY A 66 0.73 14.98 -0.76
N GLY A 67 1.68 15.91 -0.88
CA GLY A 67 2.96 15.70 -1.57
C GLY A 67 2.99 16.17 -3.03
N VAL A 68 4.20 16.26 -3.59
CA VAL A 68 4.42 16.72 -4.97
C VAL A 68 4.20 15.57 -5.94
N LYS A 69 3.15 15.66 -6.75
CA LYS A 69 2.80 14.62 -7.72
C LYS A 69 3.83 14.54 -8.84
N GLY A 70 4.31 13.34 -9.13
CA GLY A 70 5.09 13.08 -10.34
C GLY A 70 4.23 13.12 -11.60
N PRO A 71 4.87 13.05 -12.79
CA PRO A 71 4.13 12.95 -14.04
C PRO A 71 3.32 11.64 -14.04
N GLY A 72 1.99 11.76 -14.04
CA GLY A 72 1.10 10.61 -14.18
C GLY A 72 1.12 9.98 -15.58
N ASN A 73 1.93 10.52 -16.49
CA ASN A 73 2.05 10.05 -17.87
C ASN A 73 2.98 8.83 -17.96
N VAL A 74 2.39 7.65 -17.99
CA VAL A 74 3.09 6.35 -18.03
C VAL A 74 4.10 6.17 -19.18
N PRO A 75 3.86 6.63 -20.44
CA PRO A 75 4.77 6.39 -21.56
C PRO A 75 6.19 6.95 -21.37
N ASP A 76 6.30 8.13 -20.76
CA ASP A 76 7.58 8.83 -20.57
C ASP A 76 8.24 8.49 -19.23
N TRP A 77 7.47 7.97 -18.28
CA TRP A 77 7.96 7.62 -16.95
C TRP A 77 8.99 6.49 -17.01
N ARG A 78 10.02 6.60 -16.15
CA ARG A 78 11.09 5.60 -15.98
C ARG A 78 11.40 5.43 -14.49
N LEU A 79 11.77 4.21 -14.11
CA LEU A 79 12.38 3.92 -12.82
C LEU A 79 13.89 3.75 -13.00
N SER A 80 14.67 4.62 -12.37
CA SER A 80 16.13 4.50 -12.32
C SER A 80 16.56 3.66 -11.12
N ILE A 81 17.48 2.71 -11.32
CA ILE A 81 17.98 1.83 -10.26
C ILE A 81 19.51 1.77 -10.35
N ASP A 82 20.19 2.25 -9.31
CA ASP A 82 21.65 2.40 -9.32
C ASP A 82 22.29 2.36 -7.91
N GLY A 83 23.55 2.82 -7.81
CA GLY A 83 24.36 2.78 -6.60
C GLY A 83 25.17 1.49 -6.47
N GLU A 84 25.06 0.83 -5.32
CA GLU A 84 25.78 -0.41 -4.98
C GLU A 84 25.17 -1.65 -5.64
N VAL A 85 25.14 -1.65 -6.97
CA VAL A 85 24.64 -2.73 -7.83
C VAL A 85 25.64 -3.06 -8.94
N GLN A 86 25.60 -4.27 -9.51
CA GLN A 86 26.45 -4.64 -10.64
C GLN A 86 25.85 -4.20 -11.98
N ASN A 87 24.52 -4.23 -12.11
CA ASN A 87 23.80 -3.89 -13.32
C ASN A 87 22.83 -2.73 -13.04
N PRO A 88 23.26 -1.46 -13.10
CA PRO A 88 22.34 -0.35 -13.01
C PRO A 88 21.35 -0.37 -14.19
N LEU A 89 20.09 -0.01 -13.95
CA LEU A 89 19.01 -0.10 -14.94
C LEU A 89 18.16 1.16 -14.94
N SER A 90 17.57 1.46 -16.10
CA SER A 90 16.45 2.40 -16.23
C SER A 90 15.31 1.66 -16.92
N LEU A 91 14.22 1.41 -16.18
CA LEU A 91 13.11 0.57 -16.63
C LEU A 91 11.91 1.43 -17.03
N ARG A 92 11.30 1.10 -18.16
CA ARG A 92 9.97 1.63 -18.51
C ARG A 92 8.91 0.95 -17.66
N PHE A 93 7.74 1.57 -17.59
CA PHE A 93 6.60 0.94 -16.94
C PHE A 93 6.25 -0.42 -17.56
N GLN A 94 6.23 -0.56 -18.90
CA GLN A 94 6.01 -1.86 -19.55
C GLN A 94 7.06 -2.90 -19.19
N ASP A 95 8.33 -2.51 -19.00
CA ASP A 95 9.39 -3.47 -18.64
C ASP A 95 9.13 -4.06 -17.24
N LEU A 96 8.63 -3.24 -16.31
CA LEU A 96 8.19 -3.69 -14.98
C LEU A 96 6.99 -4.63 -15.06
N MET A 97 6.03 -4.36 -15.96
CA MET A 97 4.84 -5.22 -16.14
C MET A 97 5.17 -6.59 -16.73
N ASN A 98 6.34 -6.75 -17.36
CA ASN A 98 6.83 -8.02 -17.87
C ASN A 98 7.55 -8.86 -16.80
N LEU A 99 7.77 -8.32 -15.60
CA LEU A 99 8.35 -9.05 -14.47
C LEU A 99 7.29 -9.90 -13.76
N LYS A 100 7.75 -10.81 -12.89
CA LYS A 100 6.86 -11.59 -12.03
C LYS A 100 6.09 -10.66 -11.08
N LEU A 101 4.78 -10.59 -11.28
CA LEU A 101 3.87 -9.86 -10.40
C LEU A 101 3.44 -10.72 -9.21
N MET A 102 3.12 -10.07 -8.09
CA MET A 102 2.53 -10.69 -6.91
C MET A 102 1.37 -9.85 -6.39
N ASP A 103 0.38 -10.54 -5.82
CA ASP A 103 -0.68 -9.94 -5.02
C ASP A 103 -0.25 -9.98 -3.55
N LEU A 104 -0.47 -8.89 -2.83
CA LEU A 104 -0.13 -8.72 -1.42
C LEU A 104 -1.33 -8.14 -0.67
N ILE A 105 -1.78 -8.85 0.36
CA ILE A 105 -2.73 -8.33 1.34
C ILE A 105 -1.92 -8.01 2.59
N CYS A 106 -1.94 -6.75 3.01
CA CYS A 106 -1.24 -6.30 4.21
C CYS A 106 -2.00 -5.17 4.91
N ASP A 107 -1.59 -4.86 6.14
CA ASP A 107 -2.05 -3.65 6.81
C ASP A 107 -1.06 -2.51 6.53
N VAL A 108 -1.56 -1.29 6.53
CA VAL A 108 -0.76 -0.07 6.33
C VAL A 108 -0.97 0.88 7.49
N HIS A 109 0.11 1.43 8.02
CA HIS A 109 0.10 2.22 9.25
C HIS A 109 0.66 3.62 9.01
N CYS A 110 -0.14 4.67 9.23
CA CYS A 110 0.33 6.04 9.08
C CYS A 110 0.83 6.61 10.40
N VAL A 111 1.92 7.37 10.30
CA VAL A 111 2.51 8.11 11.41
C VAL A 111 1.56 9.14 12.03
N THR A 112 0.46 9.52 11.35
CA THR A 112 -0.57 10.42 11.90
C THR A 112 -1.67 9.69 12.67
N GLY A 113 -1.58 8.37 12.84
CA GLY A 113 -2.43 7.63 13.78
C GLY A 113 -3.57 6.82 13.14
N TRP A 114 -3.55 6.54 11.84
CA TRP A 114 -4.56 5.68 11.19
C TRP A 114 -3.94 4.39 10.63
N THR A 115 -4.68 3.29 10.66
CA THR A 115 -4.33 2.00 10.05
C THR A 115 -5.37 1.63 8.99
N LEU A 116 -4.93 1.27 7.79
CA LEU A 116 -5.78 0.63 6.78
C LEU A 116 -5.56 -0.89 6.84
N LEU A 117 -6.60 -1.64 7.19
CA LEU A 117 -6.57 -3.09 7.32
C LEU A 117 -6.90 -3.79 6.00
N ASP A 118 -6.34 -5.00 5.79
CA ASP A 118 -6.58 -5.85 4.61
C ASP A 118 -6.41 -5.10 3.28
N SER A 119 -5.47 -4.15 3.24
CA SER A 119 -5.15 -3.38 2.05
C SER A 119 -4.60 -4.30 0.97
N ARG A 120 -5.22 -4.30 -0.21
CA ARG A 120 -4.90 -5.18 -1.34
C ARG A 120 -4.03 -4.47 -2.35
N TRP A 121 -2.86 -5.02 -2.60
CA TRP A 121 -1.86 -4.45 -3.48
C TRP A 121 -1.43 -5.48 -4.53
N ARG A 122 -1.03 -4.98 -5.69
CA ARG A 122 -0.37 -5.80 -6.70
C ARG A 122 0.84 -5.05 -7.27
N GLY A 123 1.93 -5.79 -7.43
CA GLY A 123 3.22 -5.20 -7.77
C GLY A 123 4.32 -6.21 -8.03
N ILE A 124 5.55 -5.71 -8.08
CA ILE A 124 6.76 -6.49 -8.26
C ILE A 124 7.42 -6.64 -6.88
N HIS A 125 7.75 -7.87 -6.47
CA HIS A 125 8.53 -8.06 -5.24
C HIS A 125 9.89 -7.35 -5.35
N LEU A 126 10.29 -6.60 -4.32
CA LEU A 126 11.53 -5.83 -4.38
C LEU A 126 12.76 -6.73 -4.56
N GLN A 127 12.72 -7.98 -4.07
CA GLN A 127 13.77 -8.96 -4.31
C GLN A 127 13.97 -9.25 -5.80
N THR A 128 12.90 -9.31 -6.60
CA THR A 128 13.00 -9.45 -8.06
C THR A 128 13.87 -8.35 -8.67
N ILE A 129 13.70 -7.10 -8.20
CA ILE A 129 14.51 -5.98 -8.67
C ILE A 129 15.96 -6.11 -8.21
N MET A 130 16.18 -6.47 -6.93
CA MET A 130 17.51 -6.69 -6.37
C MET A 130 18.28 -7.79 -7.12
N ASP A 131 17.60 -8.84 -7.56
CA ASP A 131 18.20 -9.95 -8.31
C ASP A 131 18.59 -9.52 -9.72
N LEU A 132 17.75 -8.72 -10.40
CA LEU A 132 18.04 -8.17 -11.73
C LEU A 132 19.29 -7.28 -11.73
N VAL A 133 19.38 -6.38 -10.76
CA VAL A 133 20.50 -5.42 -10.67
C VAL A 133 21.74 -6.01 -10.00
N LYS A 134 21.62 -7.20 -9.39
CA LYS A 134 22.67 -7.89 -8.62
C LYS A 134 23.30 -6.95 -7.57
N VAL A 135 22.57 -6.71 -6.50
CA VAL A 135 23.02 -5.87 -5.37
C VAL A 135 24.40 -6.33 -4.85
N LYS A 136 25.34 -5.40 -4.71
CA LYS A 136 26.70 -5.68 -4.21
C LYS A 136 26.67 -6.00 -2.71
N LYS A 137 27.69 -6.71 -2.24
CA LYS A 137 27.79 -7.18 -0.84
C LYS A 137 27.92 -6.05 0.19
N ASN A 138 28.43 -4.89 -0.22
CA ASN A 138 28.63 -3.71 0.63
C ASN A 138 27.38 -2.82 0.73
N ALA A 139 26.32 -3.08 -0.03
CA ALA A 139 25.06 -2.33 0.10
C ALA A 139 24.45 -2.60 1.49
N GLY A 140 24.25 -1.54 2.28
CA GLY A 140 23.63 -1.60 3.60
C GLY A 140 22.17 -1.13 3.58
N PHE A 141 21.82 -0.21 2.69
CA PHE A 141 20.53 0.46 2.65
C PHE A 141 20.02 0.63 1.23
N ILE A 142 18.73 0.94 1.12
CA ILE A 142 18.05 1.36 -0.09
C ILE A 142 17.41 2.72 0.16
N VAL A 143 17.54 3.64 -0.80
CA VAL A 143 16.90 4.94 -0.80
C VAL A 143 15.89 4.98 -1.93
N PHE A 144 14.63 5.24 -1.59
CA PHE A 144 13.56 5.49 -2.53
C PHE A 144 13.42 7.00 -2.75
N GLU A 145 13.38 7.44 -4.00
CA GLU A 145 13.27 8.87 -4.35
C GLU A 145 12.06 9.12 -5.25
N ALA A 146 11.46 10.29 -5.04
CA ALA A 146 10.27 10.78 -5.70
C ALA A 146 10.44 12.26 -6.09
N PRO A 147 9.56 12.81 -6.94
CA PRO A 147 9.58 14.20 -7.30
C PRO A 147 9.49 15.14 -6.09
N GLY A 148 10.03 16.35 -6.23
CA GLY A 148 9.98 17.38 -5.19
C GLY A 148 10.84 17.07 -3.97
N ASP A 149 12.02 16.45 -4.22
CA ASP A 149 13.04 16.11 -3.23
C ASP A 149 12.57 15.17 -2.11
N TYR A 150 11.44 14.49 -2.31
CA TYR A 150 10.97 13.52 -1.35
C TYR A 150 11.76 12.22 -1.50
N SER A 151 12.42 11.81 -0.42
CA SER A 151 13.09 10.52 -0.34
C SER A 151 12.83 9.85 1.00
N SER A 152 13.09 8.54 1.06
CA SER A 152 13.08 7.77 2.30
C SER A 152 13.98 6.55 2.19
N SER A 153 14.71 6.23 3.26
CA SER A 153 15.61 5.09 3.32
C SER A 153 15.07 3.95 4.18
N ILE A 154 15.45 2.73 3.86
CA ILE A 154 15.29 1.57 4.75
C ILE A 154 16.56 0.70 4.70
N PRO A 155 16.89 -0.03 5.78
CA PRO A 155 17.98 -0.99 5.73
C PRO A 155 17.67 -2.11 4.73
N LEU A 156 18.71 -2.65 4.10
CA LEU A 156 18.58 -3.72 3.12
C LEU A 156 17.92 -4.97 3.73
N SER A 157 18.10 -5.20 5.04
CA SER A 157 17.42 -6.27 5.78
C SER A 157 15.90 -6.11 5.80
N ALA A 158 15.38 -4.88 5.84
CA ALA A 158 13.94 -4.62 5.71
C ALA A 158 13.48 -4.76 4.25
N ALA A 159 14.29 -4.29 3.30
CA ALA A 159 13.99 -4.37 1.87
C ALA A 159 13.88 -5.83 1.35
N ARG A 160 14.58 -6.77 1.98
CA ARG A 160 14.58 -8.21 1.63
C ARG A 160 13.37 -8.99 2.15
N LYS A 161 12.46 -8.36 2.89
CA LYS A 161 11.26 -9.05 3.37
C LYS A 161 10.31 -9.39 2.23
N ASP A 162 9.58 -10.49 2.40
CA ASP A 162 8.67 -11.04 1.39
C ASP A 162 7.44 -10.14 1.10
N ASN A 163 7.20 -9.14 1.95
CA ASN A 163 6.08 -8.20 1.83
C ASN A 163 6.48 -6.81 1.32
N VAL A 164 7.72 -6.60 0.87
CA VAL A 164 8.15 -5.32 0.29
C VAL A 164 8.04 -5.37 -1.23
N ILE A 165 7.21 -4.50 -1.81
CA ILE A 165 6.91 -4.52 -3.24
C ILE A 165 6.97 -3.14 -3.87
N LEU A 166 7.17 -3.10 -5.17
CA LEU A 166 6.89 -1.95 -6.02
C LEU A 166 5.46 -2.08 -6.56
N ALA A 167 4.52 -1.38 -5.94
CA ALA A 167 3.10 -1.48 -6.21
C ALA A 167 2.66 -0.59 -7.37
N HIS A 168 1.93 -1.17 -8.33
CA HIS A 168 1.29 -0.45 -9.44
C HIS A 168 -0.24 -0.48 -9.37
N SER A 169 -0.80 -1.26 -8.44
CA SER A 169 -2.24 -1.48 -8.28
C SER A 169 -2.64 -1.52 -6.81
N PHE A 170 -3.85 -1.05 -6.53
CA PHE A 170 -4.44 -0.97 -5.21
C PHE A 170 -5.95 -1.24 -5.28
N SER A 171 -6.48 -2.06 -4.36
CA SER A 171 -7.90 -2.44 -4.32
C SER A 171 -8.42 -2.97 -5.65
N ASP A 172 -7.67 -3.89 -6.27
CA ASP A 172 -8.01 -4.56 -7.54
C ASP A 172 -8.12 -3.60 -8.75
N GLN A 173 -7.64 -2.37 -8.61
CA GLN A 173 -7.61 -1.34 -9.65
C GLN A 173 -6.18 -0.82 -9.86
N ASN A 174 -6.00 -0.03 -10.92
CA ASN A 174 -4.76 0.75 -11.09
C ASN A 174 -4.58 1.68 -9.91
N LEU A 175 -3.34 1.86 -9.45
CA LEU A 175 -3.03 2.77 -8.36
C LEU A 175 -3.50 4.20 -8.73
N PRO A 176 -4.30 4.88 -7.89
CA PRO A 176 -4.67 6.27 -8.14
C PRO A 176 -3.46 7.22 -8.10
N LEU A 177 -3.51 8.31 -8.87
CA LEU A 177 -2.40 9.26 -8.95
C LEU A 177 -2.10 9.89 -7.58
N GLU A 178 -3.11 10.26 -6.79
CA GLU A 178 -2.94 10.76 -5.42
C GLU A 178 -2.27 9.76 -4.47
N HIS A 179 -2.32 8.48 -4.81
CA HIS A 179 -1.71 7.37 -4.09
C HIS A 179 -0.41 6.89 -4.74
N GLY A 180 0.17 7.64 -5.68
CA GLY A 180 1.53 7.41 -6.15
C GLY A 180 1.66 6.66 -7.46
N ALA A 181 0.63 6.63 -8.30
CA ALA A 181 0.76 6.12 -9.68
C ALA A 181 1.91 6.82 -10.43
N PRO A 182 2.62 6.13 -11.34
CA PRO A 182 2.37 4.76 -11.78
C PRO A 182 2.94 3.69 -10.84
N LEU A 183 3.83 4.06 -9.92
CA LEU A 183 4.53 3.12 -9.06
C LEU A 183 4.81 3.71 -7.68
N ARG A 184 4.55 2.94 -6.63
CA ARG A 184 4.86 3.25 -5.23
C ARG A 184 5.77 2.17 -4.64
N GLY A 185 6.78 2.57 -3.88
CA GLY A 185 7.46 1.64 -2.95
C GLY A 185 6.53 1.35 -1.78
N LEU A 186 6.27 0.08 -1.47
CA LEU A 186 5.41 -0.34 -0.36
C LEU A 186 6.21 -1.14 0.67
N VAL A 187 6.25 -0.65 1.90
CA VAL A 187 7.01 -1.23 3.03
C VAL A 187 6.05 -1.40 4.23
N PRO A 188 5.26 -2.50 4.29
CA PRO A 188 4.15 -2.62 5.25
C PRO A 188 4.56 -2.61 6.73
N ASP A 189 5.77 -3.08 7.02
CA ASP A 189 6.29 -3.21 8.39
C ASP A 189 6.83 -1.89 8.96
N ARG A 190 6.56 -0.76 8.30
CA ARG A 190 7.05 0.58 8.64
C ARG A 190 5.91 1.58 8.57
N TYR A 191 6.06 2.71 9.26
CA TYR A 191 5.16 3.83 9.04
C TYR A 191 5.17 4.26 7.58
N PHE A 192 3.99 4.63 7.09
CA PHE A 192 3.70 4.69 5.66
C PHE A 192 4.47 5.78 4.89
N TYR A 193 5.13 6.71 5.56
CA TYR A 193 6.03 7.65 4.89
C TYR A 193 7.26 6.94 4.27
N LYS A 194 7.66 5.77 4.81
CA LYS A 194 8.67 4.90 4.19
C LYS A 194 8.17 4.26 2.87
N SER A 195 6.86 4.31 2.59
CA SER A 195 6.24 3.80 1.36
C SER A 195 6.09 4.91 0.30
N VAL A 196 7.20 5.20 -0.39
CA VAL A 196 7.35 6.36 -1.27
C VAL A 196 6.41 6.33 -2.48
N LYS A 197 5.68 7.43 -2.69
CA LYS A 197 4.74 7.64 -3.81
C LYS A 197 5.47 8.18 -5.03
N TRP A 198 4.95 7.92 -6.24
CA TRP A 198 5.50 8.47 -7.49
C TRP A 198 6.98 8.12 -7.64
N LEU A 199 7.33 6.88 -7.37
CA LEU A 199 8.71 6.43 -7.29
C LEU A 199 9.44 6.70 -8.63
N GLU A 200 10.59 7.35 -8.58
CA GLU A 200 11.41 7.69 -9.75
C GLU A 200 12.78 7.01 -9.71
N ARG A 201 13.33 6.81 -8.50
CA ARG A 201 14.64 6.19 -8.35
C ARG A 201 14.74 5.31 -7.12
N ILE A 202 15.53 4.27 -7.26
CA ILE A 202 15.97 3.36 -6.20
C ILE A 202 17.50 3.38 -6.19
N ARG A 203 18.11 3.84 -5.10
CA ARG A 203 19.56 3.77 -4.92
C ARG A 203 19.91 2.75 -3.86
N PHE A 204 20.89 1.90 -4.14
CA PHE A 204 21.52 1.06 -3.13
C PHE A 204 22.76 1.76 -2.61
N VAL A 205 22.90 1.90 -1.30
CA VAL A 205 23.98 2.68 -0.68
C VAL A 205 24.61 1.91 0.47
N VAL A 206 25.86 2.24 0.81
CA VAL A 206 26.63 1.54 1.87
C VAL A 206 26.14 1.94 3.25
N GLU A 207 26.03 3.24 3.48
CA GLU A 207 25.59 3.84 4.74
C GLU A 207 24.19 4.41 4.59
N ASP A 208 23.53 4.64 5.72
CA ASP A 208 22.19 5.20 5.70
C ASP A 208 22.18 6.66 5.26
N GLU A 209 21.17 7.03 4.48
CA GLU A 209 20.93 8.38 4.01
C GLU A 209 19.50 8.80 4.41
N PRO A 210 19.33 9.55 5.51
CA PRO A 210 18.02 9.99 5.96
C PRO A 210 17.24 10.75 4.88
N GLY A 211 15.99 10.35 4.67
CA GLY A 211 15.08 10.98 3.73
C GLY A 211 14.45 12.27 4.22
N TYR A 212 13.35 12.67 3.57
CA TYR A 212 12.66 13.94 3.81
C TYR A 212 12.13 14.06 5.24
N TYR A 213 11.36 13.07 5.70
CA TYR A 213 10.78 13.10 7.04
C TYR A 213 11.82 12.81 8.10
N GLU A 214 12.74 11.88 7.81
CA GLU A 214 13.82 11.47 8.70
C GLU A 214 14.74 12.65 9.03
N SER A 215 15.11 13.44 8.01
CA SER A 215 15.85 14.70 8.20
C SER A 215 15.05 15.76 8.97
N GLY A 216 13.72 15.63 9.00
CA GLY A 216 12.80 16.47 9.76
C GLY A 216 12.53 15.98 11.19
N GLY A 217 13.27 15.00 11.70
CA GLY A 217 13.14 14.45 13.05
C GLY A 217 12.12 13.31 13.19
N TYR A 218 11.60 12.79 12.08
CA TYR A 218 10.83 11.55 12.12
C TYR A 218 11.76 10.35 12.25
N SER A 219 11.24 9.27 12.83
CA SER A 219 12.11 8.14 13.15
C SER A 219 12.67 7.45 11.92
N ASN A 220 13.93 7.07 11.95
CA ASN A 220 14.48 6.32 10.82
C ASN A 220 14.00 4.86 10.79
N SER A 221 13.84 4.21 11.93
CA SER A 221 13.37 2.81 12.00
C SER A 221 11.88 2.69 11.74
N ALA A 222 11.09 3.70 12.10
CA ALA A 222 9.68 3.84 11.75
C ALA A 222 8.79 2.63 12.13
N ASP A 223 9.08 1.93 13.24
CA ASP A 223 8.32 0.75 13.68
C ASP A 223 6.98 1.15 14.32
N PRO A 224 5.82 0.78 13.72
CA PRO A 224 4.53 1.18 14.25
C PRO A 224 4.20 0.60 15.62
N TRP A 225 4.69 -0.60 15.95
CA TRP A 225 4.37 -1.26 17.22
C TRP A 225 5.21 -0.75 18.38
N LYS A 226 6.37 -0.18 18.10
CA LYS A 226 7.21 0.48 19.10
C LYS A 226 6.91 1.97 19.25
N GLU A 227 5.94 2.49 18.48
CA GLU A 227 5.62 3.92 18.41
C GLU A 227 6.82 4.80 18.04
N GLU A 228 7.75 4.28 17.24
CA GLU A 228 8.92 5.00 16.74
C GLU A 228 8.47 6.01 15.66
N ARG A 229 7.85 7.11 16.09
CA ARG A 229 7.32 8.18 15.21
C ARG A 229 8.38 9.26 14.95
N PHE A 230 9.17 9.57 15.96
CA PHE A 230 10.19 10.63 15.97
C PHE A 230 11.49 10.11 16.58
N ASP A 231 12.63 10.66 16.19
CA ASP A 231 13.96 10.40 16.76
C ASP A 231 14.36 11.49 17.78
#